data_AF-A0A7D6GJE5-F1
#
_entry.id   AF-A0A7D6GJE5-F1
#
_cell.length_a   1.000
_cell.length_b   1.000
_cell.length_c   1.000
_cell.angle_alpha   90.00
_cell.angle_beta   90.00
_cell.angle_gamma   90.00
#
_symmetry.space_group_name_H-M   'P 1'
#
loop_
_entity.id
_entity.type
_entity.pdbx_description
1 polymer ?
#
loop_
_entity_poly.entity_id
_entity_poly.type
_entity_poly.pdbx_seq_one_letter_code
_entity_poly.pdbx_strand_id
1 'polypeptide(L)'
;MRTPPSAELTTALDVLAAPQRRYLLATLLERADTSSTDRPSTSERLSVETLATEVATIEHGCPIVTDEQCERVHIELVHVHVPRLADAELLSRHDDGDATTVALTDHPVLESAWVRSLLDDPTGETLPVDEGTFDRTLEALRSPRRRTVCAALARRRGTVSVTDLAAAVVAREGGDETRLVDVTESACTDVATSLVHEHLPILSNAGLVECDDEAEEVVLATDAPQWRIDWMTEGPLADVAAFVEATATEAPDATATATDVPDATATDALATSKPADDESAADTPVATATAADGDRMLWTLARPRAGRATGDESSSSRDVTSPPDESSTATGPPDGPPT
;
A
#
# COMPACT_ATOMS: atom_id res chain seq x y z
N MET A 1 -12.31 -8.00 19.22
CA MET A 1 -10.98 -8.39 18.71
C MET A 1 -9.93 -7.76 19.62
N ARG A 2 -8.90 -8.49 20.05
CA ARG A 2 -7.79 -7.89 20.82
C ARG A 2 -6.89 -7.16 19.85
N THR A 3 -6.68 -5.86 20.04
CA THR A 3 -5.69 -5.10 19.27
C THR A 3 -4.31 -5.72 19.50
N PRO A 4 -3.54 -6.05 18.45
CA PRO A 4 -2.21 -6.60 18.62
C PRO A 4 -1.31 -5.60 19.37
N PRO A 5 -0.34 -6.06 20.18
CA PRO A 5 0.65 -5.16 20.76
C PRO A 5 1.39 -4.41 19.64
N SER A 6 1.73 -3.14 19.89
CA SER A 6 2.29 -2.22 18.89
C SER A 6 3.54 -2.77 18.16
N ALA A 7 4.32 -3.64 18.82
CA ALA A 7 5.46 -4.32 18.22
C ALA A 7 5.03 -5.34 17.14
N GLU A 8 4.06 -6.21 17.42
CA GLU A 8 3.52 -7.17 16.44
C GLU A 8 2.94 -6.44 15.22
N LEU A 9 2.23 -5.34 15.45
CA LEU A 9 1.70 -4.52 14.36
C LEU A 9 2.82 -3.92 13.50
N THR A 10 3.91 -3.47 14.12
CA THR A 10 5.06 -2.92 13.39
C THR A 10 5.74 -4.01 12.56
N THR A 11 5.94 -5.20 13.13
CA THR A 11 6.46 -6.36 12.38
C THR A 11 5.54 -6.76 11.23
N ALA A 12 4.22 -6.80 11.46
CA ALA A 12 3.24 -7.13 10.43
C ALA A 12 3.32 -6.15 9.26
N LEU A 13 3.30 -4.83 9.54
CA LEU A 13 3.41 -3.81 8.50
C LEU A 13 4.79 -3.81 7.81
N ASP A 14 5.87 -4.08 8.54
CA ASP A 14 7.21 -4.22 7.96
C ASP A 14 7.25 -5.34 6.92
N VAL A 15 6.68 -6.49 7.27
CA VAL A 15 6.57 -7.63 6.38
C VAL A 15 5.64 -7.33 5.21
N LEU A 16 4.44 -6.82 5.47
CA LEU A 16 3.39 -6.67 4.45
C LEU A 16 3.61 -5.46 3.52
N ALA A 17 4.52 -4.54 3.85
CA ALA A 17 4.80 -3.40 2.99
C ALA A 17 5.48 -3.79 1.66
N ALA A 18 6.19 -4.92 1.58
CA ALA A 18 6.73 -5.38 0.29
C ALA A 18 5.70 -6.24 -0.45
N PRO A 19 5.35 -5.90 -1.70
CA PRO A 19 4.34 -6.62 -2.47
C PRO A 19 4.69 -8.10 -2.65
N GLN A 20 5.94 -8.44 -2.95
CA GLN A 20 6.34 -9.85 -3.12
C GLN A 20 6.16 -10.69 -1.85
N ARG A 21 6.30 -10.09 -0.66
CA ARG A 21 6.03 -10.80 0.61
C ARG A 21 4.53 -11.05 0.78
N ARG A 22 3.67 -10.10 0.38
CA ARG A 22 2.22 -10.30 0.39
C ARG A 22 1.81 -11.39 -0.60
N TYR A 23 2.32 -11.37 -1.82
CA TYR A 23 2.00 -12.38 -2.86
C TYR A 23 2.40 -13.78 -2.40
N LEU A 24 3.59 -13.92 -1.82
CA LEU A 24 4.04 -15.19 -1.25
C LEU A 24 3.12 -15.67 -0.13
N LEU A 25 2.81 -14.80 0.85
CA LEU A 25 1.97 -15.17 2.00
C LEU A 25 0.54 -15.51 1.58
N ALA A 26 -0.04 -14.74 0.66
CA ALA A 26 -1.37 -14.99 0.09
C ALA A 26 -1.42 -16.37 -0.61
N THR A 27 -0.43 -16.66 -1.46
CA THR A 27 -0.32 -17.96 -2.17
C THR A 27 -0.26 -19.13 -1.18
N LEU A 28 0.54 -19.01 -0.11
CA LEU A 28 0.65 -20.07 0.89
C LEU A 28 -0.63 -20.21 1.73
N LEU A 29 -1.32 -19.10 2.05
CA LEU A 29 -2.58 -19.13 2.79
C LEU A 29 -3.67 -19.82 1.96
N GLU A 30 -3.82 -19.43 0.70
CA GLU A 30 -4.79 -20.02 -0.22
C GLU A 30 -4.60 -21.55 -0.32
N ARG A 31 -3.35 -22.00 -0.45
CA ARG A 31 -3.04 -23.45 -0.47
C ARG A 31 -3.36 -24.12 0.87
N ALA A 32 -2.98 -23.52 2.00
CA ALA A 32 -3.29 -24.06 3.31
C ALA A 32 -4.80 -24.21 3.56
N ASP A 33 -5.60 -23.23 3.11
CA ASP A 33 -7.06 -23.25 3.23
C ASP A 33 -7.68 -24.36 2.37
N THR A 34 -7.21 -24.56 1.14
CA THR A 34 -7.69 -25.64 0.27
C THR A 34 -7.38 -27.04 0.82
N SER A 35 -6.20 -27.21 1.42
CA SER A 35 -5.72 -28.49 1.97
C SER A 35 -6.31 -28.86 3.33
N SER A 36 -6.89 -27.89 4.06
CA SER A 36 -7.51 -28.11 5.37
C SER A 36 -8.69 -29.09 5.35
N THR A 37 -9.29 -29.31 4.17
CA THR A 37 -10.50 -30.13 3.99
C THR A 37 -10.24 -31.65 4.15
N ASP A 38 -9.01 -32.14 3.95
CA ASP A 38 -8.74 -33.59 3.84
C ASP A 38 -7.94 -34.23 5.00
N ARG A 39 -7.21 -33.47 5.84
CA ARG A 39 -6.68 -33.94 7.13
C ARG A 39 -5.97 -32.79 7.85
N PRO A 40 -6.21 -32.54 9.15
CA PRO A 40 -5.52 -31.48 9.86
C PRO A 40 -4.15 -31.97 10.31
N SER A 41 -3.09 -31.80 9.51
CA SER A 41 -1.71 -31.97 10.00
C SER A 41 -0.70 -31.37 9.02
N THR A 42 0.07 -30.41 9.55
CA THR A 42 1.28 -29.78 8.97
C THR A 42 1.02 -28.90 7.75
N SER A 43 1.22 -27.58 7.91
CA SER A 43 1.25 -26.57 6.85
C SER A 43 1.92 -27.12 5.59
N GLU A 44 1.20 -27.10 4.48
CA GLU A 44 1.66 -27.63 3.21
C GLU A 44 2.97 -26.93 2.82
N ARG A 45 4.01 -27.73 2.54
CA ARG A 45 5.31 -27.22 2.14
C ARG A 45 5.30 -26.98 0.64
N LEU A 46 5.60 -25.75 0.23
CA LEU A 46 5.77 -25.40 -1.18
C LEU A 46 7.26 -25.21 -1.49
N SER A 47 7.69 -25.63 -2.69
CA SER A 47 9.04 -25.31 -3.16
C SER A 47 9.14 -23.81 -3.50
N VAL A 48 10.32 -23.23 -3.29
CA VAL A 48 10.56 -21.81 -3.62
C VAL A 48 10.49 -21.57 -5.14
N GLU A 49 10.79 -22.57 -5.97
CA GLU A 49 10.64 -22.50 -7.42
C GLU A 49 9.17 -22.38 -7.84
N THR A 50 8.28 -23.20 -7.27
CA THR A 50 6.84 -23.09 -7.50
C THR A 50 6.32 -21.74 -7.01
N LEU A 51 6.73 -21.30 -5.81
CA LEU A 51 6.38 -19.97 -5.30
C LEU A 51 6.84 -18.83 -6.23
N ALA A 52 8.04 -18.92 -6.79
CA ALA A 52 8.55 -17.88 -7.68
C ALA A 52 7.68 -17.74 -8.94
N THR A 53 7.16 -18.85 -9.46
CA THR A 53 6.26 -18.85 -10.62
C THR A 53 4.91 -18.22 -10.28
N GLU A 54 4.32 -18.58 -9.14
CA GLU A 54 3.04 -18.02 -8.67
C GLU A 54 3.17 -16.52 -8.36
N VAL A 55 4.22 -16.12 -7.64
CA VAL A 55 4.49 -14.71 -7.32
C VAL A 55 4.76 -13.90 -8.59
N ALA A 56 5.51 -14.43 -9.56
CA ALA A 56 5.73 -13.75 -10.84
C ALA A 56 4.42 -13.58 -11.63
N THR A 57 3.51 -14.56 -11.55
CA THR A 57 2.20 -14.51 -12.21
C THR A 57 1.36 -13.36 -11.63
N ILE A 58 1.33 -13.23 -10.30
CA ILE A 58 0.63 -12.15 -9.60
C ILE A 58 1.30 -10.79 -9.89
N GLU A 59 2.63 -10.69 -9.73
CA GLU A 59 3.40 -9.44 -9.92
C GLU A 59 3.23 -8.85 -11.34
N HIS A 60 3.10 -9.71 -12.34
CA HIS A 60 2.95 -9.28 -13.73
C HIS A 60 1.50 -9.25 -14.22
N GLY A 61 0.54 -9.77 -13.44
CA GLY A 61 -0.85 -9.90 -13.87
C GLY A 61 -1.03 -10.80 -15.09
N CYS A 62 -0.13 -11.78 -15.29
CA CYS A 62 -0.02 -12.61 -16.49
C CYS A 62 0.11 -14.08 -16.12
N PRO A 63 -0.78 -14.99 -16.60
CA PRO A 63 -0.69 -16.42 -16.29
C PRO A 63 0.50 -17.13 -16.96
N ILE A 64 1.09 -16.51 -17.98
CA ILE A 64 2.28 -17.04 -18.68
C ILE A 64 3.42 -16.06 -18.42
N VAL A 65 4.32 -16.45 -17.54
CA VAL A 65 5.53 -15.72 -17.16
C VAL A 65 6.74 -16.28 -17.91
N THR A 66 7.74 -15.43 -18.18
CA THR A 66 8.98 -15.86 -18.83
C THR A 66 9.95 -16.46 -17.81
N ASP A 67 10.85 -17.32 -18.27
CA ASP A 67 11.90 -17.90 -17.41
C ASP A 67 12.73 -16.81 -16.71
N GLU A 68 13.02 -15.70 -17.39
CA GLU A 68 13.75 -14.55 -16.82
C GLU A 68 12.97 -13.86 -15.69
N GLN A 69 11.65 -13.74 -15.82
CA GLN A 69 10.79 -13.19 -14.77
C GLN A 69 10.76 -14.12 -13.54
N CYS A 70 10.59 -15.42 -13.78
CA CYS A 70 10.63 -16.44 -12.72
C CYS A 70 11.99 -16.48 -12.02
N GLU A 71 13.09 -16.45 -12.77
CA GLU A 71 14.45 -16.48 -12.21
C GLU A 71 14.74 -15.26 -11.35
N ARG A 72 14.37 -14.05 -11.81
CA ARG A 72 14.49 -12.82 -11.02
C ARG A 72 13.72 -12.91 -9.70
N VAL A 73 12.45 -13.29 -9.76
CA VAL A 73 11.61 -13.45 -8.56
C VAL A 73 12.18 -14.52 -7.64
N HIS A 74 12.66 -15.64 -8.19
CA HIS A 74 13.29 -16.70 -7.41
C HIS A 74 14.51 -16.21 -6.62
N ILE A 75 15.42 -15.46 -7.27
CA ILE A 75 16.59 -14.86 -6.62
C ILE A 75 16.15 -13.92 -5.49
N GLU A 76 15.17 -13.05 -5.73
CA GLU A 76 14.62 -12.14 -4.72
C GLU A 76 13.99 -12.91 -3.55
N LEU A 77 13.22 -13.96 -3.82
CA LEU A 77 12.59 -14.78 -2.80
C LEU A 77 13.64 -15.47 -1.91
N VAL A 78 14.64 -16.12 -2.50
CA VAL A 78 15.67 -16.87 -1.76
C VAL A 78 16.55 -15.96 -0.92
N HIS A 79 16.94 -14.80 -1.45
CA HIS A 79 17.96 -13.96 -0.82
C HIS A 79 17.38 -12.81 0.02
N VAL A 80 16.14 -12.37 -0.24
CA VAL A 80 15.56 -11.19 0.40
C VAL A 80 14.29 -11.53 1.17
N HIS A 81 13.29 -12.12 0.50
CA HIS A 81 11.96 -12.21 1.08
C HIS A 81 11.79 -13.39 2.05
N VAL A 82 12.19 -14.60 1.68
CA VAL A 82 12.10 -15.79 2.54
C VAL A 82 12.93 -15.62 3.81
N PRO A 83 14.21 -15.17 3.78
CA PRO A 83 14.96 -14.93 5.00
C PRO A 83 14.28 -13.95 5.95
N ARG A 84 13.78 -12.82 5.43
CA ARG A 84 13.07 -11.84 6.26
C ARG A 84 11.77 -12.36 6.87
N LEU A 85 11.02 -13.18 6.14
CA LEU A 85 9.80 -13.81 6.64
C LEU A 85 10.09 -14.88 7.69
N ALA A 86 11.20 -15.61 7.54
CA ALA A 86 11.67 -16.58 8.52
C ALA A 86 12.18 -15.89 9.79
N ASP A 87 12.93 -14.78 9.66
CA ASP A 87 13.39 -13.96 10.79
C ASP A 87 12.21 -13.35 11.58
N ALA A 88 11.10 -13.06 10.90
CA ALA A 88 9.85 -12.62 11.51
C ALA A 88 8.98 -13.78 12.04
N GLU A 89 9.48 -15.02 12.00
CA GLU A 89 8.79 -16.25 12.44
C GLU A 89 7.45 -16.52 11.73
N LEU A 90 7.23 -15.95 10.54
CA LEU A 90 6.03 -16.19 9.71
C LEU A 90 6.16 -17.40 8.79
N LEU A 91 7.40 -17.79 8.49
CA LEU A 91 7.72 -18.94 7.67
C LEU A 91 8.72 -19.86 8.35
N SER A 92 8.54 -21.16 8.13
CA SER A 92 9.53 -22.18 8.41
C SER A 92 10.19 -22.63 7.12
N ARG A 93 11.51 -22.44 7.03
CA ARG A 93 12.32 -22.89 5.89
C ARG A 93 12.84 -24.30 6.15
N HIS A 94 12.73 -25.15 5.14
CA HIS A 94 13.25 -26.51 5.14
C HIS A 94 14.09 -26.73 3.89
N ASP A 95 15.38 -26.95 4.08
CA ASP A 95 16.29 -27.30 2.99
C ASP A 95 16.40 -28.83 2.91
N ASP A 96 15.95 -29.41 1.79
CA ASP A 96 16.06 -30.83 1.48
C ASP A 96 16.98 -31.00 0.26
N GLY A 97 18.27 -31.17 0.53
CA GLY A 97 19.31 -31.24 -0.50
C GLY A 97 19.38 -29.96 -1.32
N ASP A 98 19.06 -30.05 -2.62
CA ASP A 98 19.09 -28.94 -3.57
C ASP A 98 17.79 -28.13 -3.60
N ALA A 99 16.72 -28.61 -2.94
CA ALA A 99 15.42 -27.96 -2.94
C ALA A 99 15.15 -27.23 -1.61
N THR A 100 14.88 -25.93 -1.68
CA THR A 100 14.35 -25.17 -0.55
C THR A 100 12.82 -25.19 -0.60
N THR A 101 12.21 -25.63 0.50
CA THR A 101 10.76 -25.59 0.71
C THR A 101 10.42 -24.68 1.89
N VAL A 102 9.25 -24.07 1.85
CA VAL A 102 8.75 -23.18 2.91
C VAL A 102 7.32 -23.54 3.28
N ALA A 103 6.96 -23.26 4.52
CA ALA A 103 5.60 -23.43 5.02
C ALA A 103 5.25 -22.33 6.03
N LEU A 104 3.97 -21.94 6.08
CA LEU A 104 3.45 -21.01 7.08
C LEU A 104 3.60 -21.59 8.49
N THR A 105 3.93 -20.71 9.43
CA THR A 105 3.89 -21.00 10.87
C THR A 105 2.53 -20.60 11.46
N ASP A 106 2.19 -21.11 12.63
CA ASP A 106 0.99 -20.72 13.38
C ASP A 106 1.19 -19.36 14.08
N HIS A 107 1.53 -18.31 13.31
CA HIS A 107 1.87 -17.00 13.86
C HIS A 107 0.62 -16.11 14.06
N PRO A 108 0.43 -15.46 15.23
CA PRO A 108 -0.77 -14.66 15.53
C PRO A 108 -1.08 -13.53 14.54
N VAL A 109 -0.06 -12.97 13.89
CA VAL A 109 -0.24 -11.95 12.84
C VAL A 109 -1.03 -12.49 11.65
N LEU A 110 -0.80 -13.74 11.22
CA LEU A 110 -1.54 -14.36 10.12
C LEU A 110 -3.00 -14.65 10.51
N GLU A 111 -3.26 -14.77 11.80
CA GLU A 111 -4.61 -14.96 12.32
C GLU A 111 -5.42 -13.66 12.43
N SER A 112 -4.78 -12.50 12.23
CA SER A 112 -5.44 -11.20 12.37
C SER A 112 -6.41 -10.94 11.22
N ALA A 113 -7.63 -10.49 11.52
CA ALA A 113 -8.67 -10.25 10.51
C ALA A 113 -8.23 -9.24 9.44
N TRP A 114 -7.61 -8.12 9.85
CA TRP A 114 -7.11 -7.13 8.90
C TRP A 114 -5.97 -7.66 8.01
N VAL A 115 -5.11 -8.56 8.53
CA VAL A 115 -4.06 -9.20 7.72
C VAL A 115 -4.68 -10.15 6.71
N ARG A 116 -5.69 -10.92 7.12
CA ARG A 116 -6.43 -11.81 6.22
C ARG A 116 -7.14 -11.03 5.12
N SER A 117 -7.86 -9.97 5.48
CA SER A 117 -8.49 -9.06 4.51
C SER A 117 -7.46 -8.47 3.52
N LEU A 118 -6.29 -8.09 4.02
CA LEU A 118 -5.20 -7.57 3.18
C LEU A 118 -4.58 -8.63 2.26
N LEU A 119 -4.49 -9.89 2.71
CA LEU A 119 -3.91 -10.98 1.92
C LEU A 119 -4.92 -11.66 0.96
N ASP A 120 -6.22 -11.45 1.16
CA ASP A 120 -7.28 -11.88 0.24
C ASP A 120 -7.22 -11.11 -1.10
N ASP A 121 -6.83 -9.84 -1.04
CA ASP A 121 -6.48 -9.03 -2.22
C ASP A 121 -5.10 -8.36 -2.04
N PRO A 122 -4.01 -9.10 -2.26
CA PRO A 122 -2.66 -8.63 -1.96
C PRO A 122 -2.15 -7.56 -2.94
N THR A 123 -2.83 -7.42 -4.09
CA THR A 123 -2.53 -6.43 -5.15
C THR A 123 -3.34 -5.14 -4.98
N GLY A 124 -4.48 -5.22 -4.30
CA GLY A 124 -5.45 -4.13 -4.19
C GLY A 124 -6.30 -3.95 -5.45
N GLU A 125 -6.42 -4.95 -6.32
CA GLU A 125 -7.20 -4.86 -7.57
C GLU A 125 -8.70 -4.63 -7.33
N THR A 126 -9.23 -5.11 -6.20
CA THR A 126 -10.63 -4.94 -5.81
C THR A 126 -10.87 -3.62 -5.07
N LEU A 127 -9.79 -2.96 -4.66
CA LEU A 127 -9.82 -1.74 -3.87
C LEU A 127 -10.04 -0.51 -4.78
N PRO A 128 -10.61 0.58 -4.26
CA PRO A 128 -10.78 1.82 -5.00
C PRO A 128 -9.46 2.59 -5.27
N VAL A 129 -8.30 1.97 -5.00
CA VAL A 129 -6.97 2.58 -5.12
C VAL A 129 -6.07 1.69 -5.97
N ASP A 130 -5.13 2.29 -6.71
CA ASP A 130 -4.14 1.52 -7.45
C ASP A 130 -3.10 0.86 -6.53
N GLU A 131 -2.49 -0.24 -6.99
CA GLU A 131 -1.41 -0.99 -6.30
C GLU A 131 -0.31 -0.07 -5.77
N GLY A 132 0.10 0.94 -6.54
CA GLY A 132 1.16 1.87 -6.14
C GLY A 132 0.74 2.77 -4.97
N THR A 133 -0.51 3.22 -4.93
CA THR A 133 -1.06 3.95 -3.79
C THR A 133 -1.16 3.04 -2.57
N PHE A 134 -1.63 1.81 -2.76
CA PHE A 134 -1.71 0.80 -1.71
C PHE A 134 -0.34 0.50 -1.06
N ASP A 135 0.70 0.31 -1.88
CA ASP A 135 2.08 0.13 -1.41
C ASP A 135 2.60 1.33 -0.63
N ARG A 136 2.37 2.55 -1.14
CA ARG A 136 2.76 3.79 -0.44
C ARG A 136 2.06 3.91 0.90
N THR A 137 0.78 3.55 0.98
CA THR A 137 0.04 3.54 2.25
C THR A 137 0.67 2.56 3.23
N LEU A 138 0.92 1.31 2.86
CA LEU A 138 1.53 0.34 3.77
C LEU A 138 2.93 0.76 4.22
N GLU A 139 3.75 1.29 3.32
CA GLU A 139 5.07 1.84 3.65
C GLU A 139 4.97 3.03 4.61
N ALA A 140 4.03 3.94 4.37
CA ALA A 140 3.75 5.06 5.27
C ALA A 140 3.28 4.57 6.65
N LEU A 141 2.56 3.45 6.73
CA LEU A 141 2.08 2.94 8.02
C LEU A 141 3.12 2.13 8.78
N ARG A 142 4.27 1.71 8.20
CA ARG A 142 5.33 0.97 8.93
C ARG A 142 5.82 1.69 10.19
N SER A 143 5.99 3.01 10.13
CA SER A 143 6.47 3.80 11.26
C SER A 143 5.38 3.96 12.34
N PRO A 144 5.65 3.56 13.60
CA PRO A 144 4.74 3.81 14.72
C PRO A 144 4.39 5.29 14.86
N ARG A 145 5.36 6.18 14.66
CA ARG A 145 5.15 7.63 14.75
C ARG A 145 4.18 8.15 13.70
N ARG A 146 4.26 7.67 12.46
CA ARG A 146 3.32 8.05 11.38
C ARG A 146 1.89 7.62 11.69
N ARG A 147 1.70 6.45 12.31
CA ARG A 147 0.40 6.01 12.84
C ARG A 147 -0.08 6.91 13.98
N THR A 148 0.81 7.28 14.91
CA THR A 148 0.51 8.22 16.00
C THR A 148 0.07 9.59 15.49
N VAL A 149 0.70 10.09 14.42
CA VAL A 149 0.32 11.34 13.73
C VAL A 149 -1.10 11.25 13.18
N CYS A 150 -1.42 10.20 12.42
CA CYS A 150 -2.78 9.98 11.88
C CYS A 150 -3.81 9.94 13.02
N ALA A 151 -3.51 9.20 14.08
CA ALA A 151 -4.36 9.13 15.26
C ALA A 151 -4.48 10.47 16.00
N ALA A 152 -3.51 11.39 15.88
CA ALA A 152 -3.49 12.70 16.55
C ALA A 152 -4.35 13.69 15.81
N LEU A 153 -4.21 13.70 14.49
CA LEU A 153 -5.07 14.46 13.58
C LEU A 153 -6.52 13.99 13.70
N ALA A 154 -6.79 12.68 13.77
CA ALA A 154 -8.16 12.17 13.96
C ALA A 154 -8.85 12.66 15.25
N ARG A 155 -8.08 13.00 16.30
CA ARG A 155 -8.65 13.55 17.54
C ARG A 155 -8.87 15.07 17.49
N ARG A 156 -8.23 15.76 16.56
CA ARG A 156 -8.33 17.21 16.38
C ARG A 156 -9.09 17.48 15.08
N ARG A 157 -10.39 17.81 15.19
CA ARG A 157 -11.20 18.17 14.02
C ARG A 157 -10.59 19.41 13.33
N GLY A 158 -10.21 19.30 12.06
CA GLY A 158 -9.74 20.41 11.24
C GLY A 158 -8.21 20.48 11.05
N THR A 159 -7.73 21.64 10.59
CA THR A 159 -6.30 21.91 10.42
C THR A 159 -5.61 22.05 11.77
N VAL A 160 -4.37 21.59 11.86
CA VAL A 160 -3.56 21.59 13.08
C VAL A 160 -2.17 22.12 12.74
N SER A 161 -1.66 23.05 13.53
CA SER A 161 -0.28 23.53 13.36
C SER A 161 0.72 22.40 13.59
N VAL A 162 1.83 22.38 12.86
CA VAL A 162 2.91 21.39 13.03
C VAL A 162 3.43 21.37 14.46
N THR A 163 3.54 22.53 15.10
CA THR A 163 3.99 22.66 16.50
C THR A 163 3.01 21.98 17.48
N ASP A 164 1.70 22.20 17.31
CA ASP A 164 0.68 21.55 18.14
C ASP A 164 0.61 20.04 17.89
N LEU A 165 0.80 19.63 16.65
CA LEU A 165 0.88 18.23 16.26
C LEU A 165 2.10 17.55 16.91
N ALA A 166 3.26 18.20 16.90
CA ALA A 166 4.47 17.69 17.53
C ALA A 166 4.26 17.47 19.04
N ALA A 167 3.68 18.44 19.74
CA ALA A 167 3.36 18.29 21.17
C ALA A 167 2.39 17.12 21.42
N ALA A 168 1.38 16.95 20.57
CA ALA A 168 0.42 15.84 20.66
C ALA A 168 1.07 14.47 20.41
N VAL A 169 2.03 14.40 19.48
CA VAL A 169 2.79 13.18 19.17
C VAL A 169 3.72 12.85 20.34
N VAL A 170 4.49 13.80 20.86
CA VAL A 170 5.41 13.56 22.00
C VAL A 170 4.64 13.05 23.22
N ALA A 171 3.52 13.68 23.56
CA ALA A 171 2.70 13.25 24.70
C ALA A 171 2.22 11.80 24.55
N ARG A 172 1.90 11.35 23.34
CA ARG A 172 1.45 9.98 23.08
C ARG A 172 2.57 8.96 23.02
N GLU A 173 3.69 9.32 22.44
CA GLU A 173 4.87 8.44 22.42
C GLU A 173 5.45 8.23 23.82
N GLY A 174 5.29 9.21 24.70
CA GLY A 174 5.58 9.10 26.14
C GLY A 174 4.63 8.20 26.93
N GLY A 175 3.61 7.61 26.30
CA GLY A 175 2.62 6.73 26.93
C GLY A 175 1.56 7.46 27.77
N ASP A 176 0.65 6.69 28.39
CA ASP A 176 -0.53 7.21 29.10
C ASP A 176 -0.19 8.10 30.32
N GLU A 177 1.05 8.06 30.80
CA GLU A 177 1.52 8.84 31.95
C GLU A 177 2.01 10.23 31.57
N THR A 178 2.36 10.48 30.30
CA THR A 178 2.92 11.76 29.86
C THR A 178 1.80 12.71 29.51
N ARG A 179 1.57 13.72 30.37
CA ARG A 179 0.61 14.77 30.06
C ARG A 179 1.26 15.80 29.13
N LEU A 180 0.43 16.52 28.39
CA LEU A 180 0.90 17.60 27.49
C LEU A 180 1.74 18.66 28.23
N VAL A 181 1.49 18.87 29.53
CA VAL A 181 2.23 19.80 30.38
C VAL A 181 3.62 19.31 30.79
N ASP A 182 3.88 18.01 30.66
CA ASP A 182 5.17 17.38 30.99
C ASP A 182 6.10 17.33 29.77
N VAL A 183 5.62 17.76 28.60
CA VAL A 183 6.38 17.78 27.36
C VAL A 183 7.35 18.95 27.34
N THR A 184 8.63 18.65 27.12
CA THR A 184 9.66 19.69 27.01
C THR A 184 9.65 20.36 25.63
N GLU A 185 9.95 21.65 25.59
CA GLU A 185 10.07 22.43 24.34
C GLU A 185 11.11 21.83 23.37
N SER A 186 12.24 21.33 23.90
CA SER A 186 13.26 20.65 23.10
C SER A 186 12.70 19.41 22.41
N ALA A 187 11.96 18.56 23.13
CA ALA A 187 11.36 17.36 22.55
C ALA A 187 10.32 17.69 21.48
N CYS A 188 9.50 18.73 21.69
CA CYS A 188 8.58 19.22 20.67
C CYS A 188 9.33 19.70 19.41
N THR A 189 10.42 20.44 19.57
CA THR A 189 11.19 20.99 18.46
C THR A 189 11.84 19.88 17.62
N ASP A 190 12.40 18.87 18.28
CA ASP A 190 13.00 17.71 17.61
C ASP A 190 11.94 16.91 16.82
N VAL A 191 10.77 16.68 17.44
CA VAL A 191 9.67 15.99 16.76
C VAL A 191 9.10 16.83 15.62
N ALA A 192 8.91 18.14 15.80
CA ALA A 192 8.43 19.04 14.73
C ALA A 192 9.36 18.99 13.51
N THR A 193 10.68 19.05 13.74
CA THR A 193 11.69 18.93 12.68
C THR A 193 11.58 17.59 11.94
N SER A 194 11.43 16.48 12.67
CA SER A 194 11.22 15.15 12.10
C SER A 194 9.87 15.03 11.35
N LEU A 195 8.81 15.68 11.84
CA LEU A 195 7.51 15.69 11.17
C LEU A 195 7.62 16.36 9.80
N VAL A 196 8.18 17.57 9.73
CA VAL A 196 8.27 18.36 8.49
C VAL A 196 9.14 17.66 7.45
N HIS A 197 10.30 17.12 7.85
CA HIS A 197 11.27 16.63 6.88
C HIS A 197 11.14 15.14 6.53
N GLU A 198 10.49 14.34 7.37
CA GLU A 198 10.44 12.89 7.19
C GLU A 198 9.01 12.35 7.16
N HIS A 199 8.20 12.64 8.18
CA HIS A 199 6.95 11.92 8.37
C HIS A 199 5.79 12.47 7.54
N LEU A 200 5.61 13.78 7.52
CA LEU A 200 4.54 14.44 6.78
C LEU A 200 4.68 14.28 5.27
N PRO A 201 5.88 14.42 4.66
CA PRO A 201 6.03 14.17 3.23
C PRO A 201 5.66 12.73 2.83
N ILE A 202 6.01 11.73 3.66
CA ILE A 202 5.67 10.33 3.40
C ILE A 202 4.15 10.09 3.53
N LEU A 203 3.52 10.65 4.57
CA LEU A 203 2.07 10.55 4.76
C LEU A 203 1.28 11.26 3.66
N SER A 204 1.77 12.42 3.21
CA SER A 204 1.15 13.20 2.13
C SER A 204 1.31 12.49 0.78
N ASN A 205 2.48 11.91 0.49
CA ASN A 205 2.70 11.09 -0.70
C ASN A 205 1.83 9.81 -0.72
N ALA A 206 1.43 9.31 0.45
CA ALA A 206 0.45 8.24 0.60
C ALA A 206 -1.02 8.71 0.56
N GLY A 207 -1.26 10.02 0.44
CA GLY A 207 -2.59 10.63 0.40
C GLY A 207 -3.35 10.58 1.73
N LEU A 208 -2.68 10.34 2.86
CA LEU A 208 -3.33 10.22 4.18
C LEU A 208 -3.50 11.58 4.88
N VAL A 209 -2.66 12.56 4.53
CA VAL A 209 -2.69 13.92 5.08
C VAL A 209 -2.47 14.93 3.98
N GLU A 210 -2.99 16.14 4.18
CA GLU A 210 -2.66 17.31 3.38
C GLU A 210 -1.85 18.27 4.24
N CYS A 211 -0.77 18.80 3.68
CA CYS A 211 0.13 19.73 4.35
C CYS A 211 0.12 21.05 3.60
N ASP A 212 0.02 22.15 4.36
CA ASP A 212 0.29 23.50 3.90
C ASP A 212 1.66 23.91 4.42
N ASP A 213 2.68 23.87 3.55
CA ASP A 213 4.06 24.20 3.90
C ASP A 213 4.24 25.70 4.22
N GLU A 214 3.37 26.58 3.70
CA GLU A 214 3.46 28.02 3.95
C GLU A 214 2.87 28.38 5.32
N ALA A 215 1.75 27.76 5.68
CA ALA A 215 1.08 27.97 6.97
C ALA A 215 1.61 27.06 8.10
N GLU A 216 2.45 26.07 7.78
CA GLU A 216 2.85 24.99 8.67
C GLU A 216 1.63 24.29 9.31
N GLU A 217 0.60 24.05 8.50
CA GLU A 217 -0.63 23.40 8.91
C GLU A 217 -0.77 22.03 8.27
N VAL A 218 -1.38 21.09 9.00
CA VAL A 218 -1.63 19.73 8.54
C VAL A 218 -3.06 19.36 8.85
N VAL A 219 -3.71 18.70 7.90
CA VAL A 219 -5.06 18.15 8.07
C VAL A 219 -5.10 16.69 7.61
N LEU A 220 -5.96 15.90 8.25
CA LEU A 220 -6.23 14.53 7.83
C LEU A 220 -7.04 14.56 6.52
N ALA A 221 -6.60 13.83 5.49
CA ALA A 221 -7.32 13.71 4.23
C ALA A 221 -8.53 12.77 4.42
N THR A 222 -9.63 13.29 4.97
CA THR A 222 -10.82 12.48 5.35
C THR A 222 -11.62 11.93 4.17
N ASP A 223 -11.44 12.51 2.98
CA ASP A 223 -12.10 12.06 1.75
C ASP A 223 -11.38 10.87 1.10
N ALA A 224 -10.12 10.63 1.47
CA ALA A 224 -9.27 9.67 0.82
C ALA A 224 -9.87 8.25 0.82
N PRO A 225 -9.93 7.57 -0.34
CA PRO A 225 -10.64 6.31 -0.50
C PRO A 225 -10.10 5.21 0.41
N GLN A 226 -8.82 5.29 0.77
CA GLN A 226 -8.17 4.26 1.54
C GLN A 226 -8.74 4.07 2.96
N TRP A 227 -9.35 5.11 3.57
CA TRP A 227 -10.01 5.00 4.88
C TRP A 227 -11.22 4.06 4.91
N ARG A 228 -11.77 3.72 3.73
CA ARG A 228 -12.95 2.86 3.60
C ARG A 228 -12.60 1.41 3.27
N ILE A 229 -11.31 1.09 3.21
CA ILE A 229 -10.86 -0.27 2.91
C ILE A 229 -10.95 -1.13 4.18
N ASP A 230 -11.48 -2.36 4.04
CA ASP A 230 -11.74 -3.29 5.13
C ASP A 230 -10.53 -3.45 6.08
N TRP A 231 -9.33 -3.75 5.55
CA TRP A 231 -8.13 -3.91 6.39
C TRP A 231 -7.74 -2.65 7.18
N MET A 232 -8.12 -1.45 6.74
CA MET A 232 -7.93 -0.24 7.56
C MET A 232 -8.95 -0.12 8.67
N THR A 233 -10.21 -0.38 8.35
CA THR A 233 -11.33 -0.31 9.31
C THR A 233 -11.21 -1.38 10.41
N GLU A 234 -10.59 -2.51 10.10
CA GLU A 234 -10.35 -3.61 11.04
C GLU A 234 -8.95 -3.59 11.68
N GLY A 235 -8.06 -2.74 11.18
CA GLY A 235 -6.63 -2.88 11.42
C GLY A 235 -5.98 -1.71 12.17
N PRO A 236 -4.75 -1.31 11.78
CA PRO A 236 -3.87 -0.44 12.57
C PRO A 236 -4.44 0.94 12.87
N LEU A 237 -5.38 1.41 12.05
CA LEU A 237 -5.96 2.74 12.12
C LEU A 237 -7.50 2.69 12.20
N ALA A 238 -8.08 1.61 12.71
CA ALA A 238 -9.52 1.44 12.86
C ALA A 238 -10.20 2.65 13.54
N ASP A 239 -9.60 3.16 14.62
CA ASP A 239 -10.12 4.34 15.32
C ASP A 239 -10.13 5.61 14.44
N VAL A 240 -9.14 5.74 13.56
CA VAL A 240 -9.06 6.87 12.61
C VAL A 240 -10.07 6.71 11.50
N ALA A 241 -10.20 5.51 10.93
CA ALA A 241 -11.20 5.21 9.92
C ALA A 241 -12.62 5.44 10.43
N ALA A 242 -12.93 5.00 11.66
CA ALA A 242 -14.22 5.25 12.30
C ALA A 242 -14.49 6.75 12.52
N PHE A 243 -13.46 7.53 12.87
CA PHE A 243 -13.58 8.98 12.95
C PHE A 243 -13.89 9.61 11.58
N VAL A 244 -13.17 9.20 10.54
CA VAL A 244 -13.39 9.68 9.17
C VAL A 244 -14.82 9.41 8.71
N GLU A 245 -15.33 8.20 8.94
CA GLU A 245 -16.71 7.81 8.61
C GLU A 245 -17.75 8.65 9.38
N ALA A 246 -17.52 8.90 10.67
CA ALA A 246 -18.38 9.77 11.47
C ALA A 246 -18.41 11.21 10.94
N THR A 247 -17.25 11.76 10.54
CA THR A 247 -17.18 13.11 9.97
C THR A 247 -17.85 13.23 8.60
N ALA A 248 -17.77 12.18 7.77
CA ALA A 248 -18.45 12.15 6.48
C ALA A 248 -19.98 12.13 6.65
N THR A 249 -20.50 11.51 7.72
CA THR A 249 -21.93 11.45 8.02
C THR A 249 -22.46 12.78 8.61
N GLU A 250 -21.61 13.54 9.31
CA GLU A 250 -21.96 14.85 9.89
C GLU A 250 -21.97 15.99 8.85
N ALA A 251 -21.39 15.82 7.66
CA ALA A 251 -21.40 16.84 6.63
C ALA A 251 -22.85 17.12 6.20
N PRO A 252 -23.42 18.30 6.52
CA PRO A 252 -24.79 18.61 6.15
C PRO A 252 -24.87 18.67 4.63
N ASP A 253 -25.86 17.96 4.09
CA ASP A 253 -26.30 18.01 2.70
C ASP A 253 -26.69 19.46 2.34
N ALA A 254 -25.69 20.27 1.99
CA ALA A 254 -25.84 21.66 1.56
C ALA A 254 -26.38 21.77 0.13
N THR A 255 -27.03 20.71 -0.38
CA THR A 255 -27.58 20.65 -1.74
C THR A 255 -29.11 20.69 -1.80
N ALA A 256 -29.81 20.83 -0.67
CA ALA A 256 -31.27 20.80 -0.64
C ALA A 256 -31.93 22.04 -0.01
N THR A 257 -31.64 23.25 -0.51
CA THR A 257 -32.60 24.38 -0.51
C THR A 257 -32.18 25.43 -1.54
N ALA A 258 -32.47 25.19 -2.82
CA ALA A 258 -32.42 26.24 -3.84
C ALA A 258 -33.51 26.03 -4.89
N THR A 259 -34.77 25.90 -4.45
CA THR A 259 -35.92 26.23 -5.30
C THR A 259 -37.08 26.66 -4.42
N ASP A 260 -37.04 27.90 -3.94
CA ASP A 260 -38.27 28.69 -3.98
C ASP A 260 -37.92 30.16 -4.19
N VAL A 261 -38.32 30.65 -5.36
CA VAL A 261 -38.12 32.01 -5.85
C VAL A 261 -39.39 32.78 -5.54
N PRO A 262 -39.38 33.78 -4.64
CA PRO A 262 -40.34 34.85 -4.72
C PRO A 262 -39.82 35.95 -5.64
N ASP A 263 -40.52 36.08 -6.75
CA ASP A 263 -40.43 37.14 -7.73
C ASP A 263 -40.81 38.51 -7.14
N ALA A 264 -40.28 39.54 -7.80
CA ALA A 264 -40.77 40.92 -7.89
C ALA A 264 -40.19 42.02 -6.96
N THR A 265 -39.24 42.75 -7.58
CA THR A 265 -39.22 44.23 -7.77
C THR A 265 -38.92 45.16 -6.59
N ALA A 266 -37.81 45.91 -6.66
CA ALA A 266 -37.78 47.29 -7.16
C ALA A 266 -36.51 48.09 -6.77
N THR A 267 -36.04 48.91 -7.73
CA THR A 267 -35.31 50.20 -7.62
C THR A 267 -33.89 50.19 -7.02
N ASP A 268 -32.82 50.37 -7.82
CA ASP A 268 -32.32 51.61 -8.48
C ASP A 268 -31.57 52.56 -7.51
N ALA A 269 -30.25 52.65 -7.67
CA ALA A 269 -29.47 53.90 -7.56
C ALA A 269 -27.96 53.67 -7.80
N LEU A 270 -27.44 54.40 -8.80
CA LEU A 270 -26.04 54.70 -9.10
C LEU A 270 -25.17 55.06 -7.88
N ALA A 271 -23.89 54.68 -7.94
CA ALA A 271 -22.78 55.62 -7.69
C ALA A 271 -21.43 55.12 -8.25
N THR A 272 -20.98 55.82 -9.28
CA THR A 272 -19.60 55.98 -9.79
C THR A 272 -18.58 56.25 -8.68
N SER A 273 -17.39 55.63 -8.74
CA SER A 273 -16.08 56.34 -8.74
C SER A 273 -14.87 55.40 -8.86
N LYS A 274 -13.99 55.80 -9.79
CA LYS A 274 -12.56 55.47 -10.06
C LYS A 274 -11.81 56.83 -9.86
N PRO A 275 -10.46 57.01 -9.94
CA PRO A 275 -9.24 56.20 -9.68
C PRO A 275 -8.26 56.90 -8.68
N ALA A 276 -7.10 56.28 -8.40
CA ALA A 276 -5.72 56.85 -8.37
C ALA A 276 -4.81 55.84 -7.62
N ASP A 277 -3.81 55.22 -8.26
CA ASP A 277 -2.44 55.72 -8.53
C ASP A 277 -1.61 56.01 -7.26
N ASP A 278 -0.67 55.11 -6.94
CA ASP A 278 0.67 55.37 -6.35
C ASP A 278 1.39 54.00 -6.25
N GLU A 279 2.33 53.64 -7.14
CA GLU A 279 3.75 54.03 -7.17
C GLU A 279 4.51 53.74 -5.86
N SER A 280 5.21 52.60 -5.80
CA SER A 280 6.44 52.50 -5.00
C SER A 280 7.34 51.38 -5.51
N ALA A 281 8.46 51.81 -6.09
CA ALA A 281 9.65 51.01 -6.38
C ALA A 281 10.48 50.78 -5.10
N ALA A 282 11.07 49.59 -4.97
CA ALA A 282 12.39 49.32 -4.39
C ALA A 282 12.56 47.79 -4.35
N ASP A 283 13.40 47.23 -5.21
CA ASP A 283 14.81 46.93 -4.90
C ASP A 283 14.94 45.51 -4.32
N THR A 284 15.34 44.56 -5.16
CA THR A 284 15.66 43.20 -4.74
C THR A 284 17.04 42.84 -5.30
N PRO A 285 18.02 42.54 -4.44
CA PRO A 285 19.36 42.18 -4.88
C PRO A 285 19.43 40.75 -5.39
N VAL A 286 20.24 40.61 -6.43
CA VAL A 286 20.78 39.38 -7.01
C VAL A 286 21.50 38.55 -5.94
N ALA A 287 21.10 37.28 -5.78
CA ALA A 287 21.85 36.27 -5.04
C ALA A 287 22.07 35.01 -5.89
N THR A 288 23.28 34.98 -6.45
CA THR A 288 24.17 33.85 -6.74
C THR A 288 23.62 32.42 -6.61
N ALA A 289 23.40 31.77 -7.77
CA ALA A 289 23.29 30.33 -7.88
C ALA A 289 24.64 29.67 -7.55
N THR A 290 24.68 28.91 -6.46
CA THR A 290 25.76 27.97 -6.18
C THR A 290 25.28 26.58 -6.55
N ALA A 291 25.87 26.03 -7.61
CA ALA A 291 25.75 24.64 -7.98
C ALA A 291 26.40 23.77 -6.89
N ALA A 292 25.60 22.95 -6.23
CA ALA A 292 26.08 21.79 -5.49
C ALA A 292 25.49 20.55 -6.15
N ASP A 293 26.30 20.04 -7.07
CA ASP A 293 26.33 18.69 -7.59
C ASP A 293 26.18 17.69 -6.43
N GLY A 294 25.18 16.82 -6.54
CA GLY A 294 24.71 15.93 -5.48
C GLY A 294 23.99 14.75 -6.10
N ASP A 295 24.81 13.86 -6.65
CA ASP A 295 24.53 12.57 -7.25
C ASP A 295 23.47 11.78 -6.44
N ARG A 296 22.20 11.89 -6.86
CA ARG A 296 21.05 11.17 -6.31
C ARG A 296 20.65 10.11 -7.33
N MET A 297 21.11 8.89 -7.11
CA MET A 297 20.79 7.74 -7.97
C MET A 297 19.28 7.58 -8.14
N LEU A 298 18.86 7.82 -9.37
CA LEU A 298 17.52 7.66 -9.92
C LEU A 298 17.18 6.17 -10.03
N TRP A 299 16.36 5.65 -9.12
CA TRP A 299 15.52 4.49 -9.42
C TRP A 299 14.16 5.00 -9.90
N THR A 300 14.12 5.46 -11.15
CA THR A 300 12.88 5.67 -11.90
C THR A 300 12.83 4.64 -13.00
N LEU A 301 12.37 3.43 -12.67
CA LEU A 301 11.89 2.51 -13.69
C LEU A 301 10.49 2.99 -14.09
N ALA A 302 10.46 3.72 -15.21
CA ALA A 302 9.25 3.99 -15.96
C ALA A 302 8.62 2.65 -16.38
N ARG A 303 7.47 2.28 -15.80
CA ARG A 303 6.61 1.22 -16.33
C ARG A 303 6.15 1.64 -17.74
N PRO A 304 6.33 0.83 -18.79
CA PRO A 304 5.66 1.06 -20.07
C PRO A 304 4.16 0.88 -19.87
N ARG A 305 3.36 1.88 -20.22
CA ARG A 305 1.91 1.73 -20.37
C ARG A 305 1.65 0.68 -21.46
N ALA A 306 1.16 -0.49 -21.06
CA ALA A 306 0.63 -1.46 -22.00
C ALA A 306 -0.57 -0.85 -22.72
N GLY A 307 -0.37 -0.54 -24.00
CA GLY A 307 -1.40 -0.03 -24.90
C GLY A 307 -2.47 -1.08 -25.12
N ARG A 308 -3.72 -0.68 -24.87
CA ARG A 308 -4.95 -1.38 -25.22
C ARG A 308 -5.02 -1.53 -26.75
N ALA A 309 -4.62 -2.68 -27.28
CA ALA A 309 -4.80 -3.02 -28.68
C ALA A 309 -6.26 -3.37 -28.94
N THR A 310 -6.95 -2.50 -29.69
CA THR A 310 -8.22 -2.80 -30.37
C THR A 310 -7.94 -2.75 -31.87
N GLY A 311 -8.36 -3.79 -32.57
CA GLY A 311 -8.19 -4.04 -34.00
C GLY A 311 -8.29 -5.55 -34.18
N ASP A 312 -9.45 -6.12 -34.49
CA ASP A 312 -10.26 -5.93 -35.70
C ASP A 312 -9.38 -5.83 -36.94
N GLU A 313 -9.10 -6.98 -37.56
CA GLU A 313 -9.08 -7.06 -39.02
C GLU A 313 -9.29 -8.50 -39.49
N SER A 314 -10.05 -8.57 -40.58
CA SER A 314 -10.68 -9.73 -41.17
C SER A 314 -9.74 -10.59 -42.03
N SER A 315 -10.08 -11.88 -42.11
CA SER A 315 -10.07 -12.73 -43.32
C SER A 315 -8.79 -12.87 -44.17
N SER A 316 -8.19 -14.06 -44.10
CA SER A 316 -7.61 -14.77 -45.26
C SER A 316 -7.43 -16.24 -44.88
N SER A 317 -8.31 -17.18 -45.23
CA SER A 317 -8.50 -17.85 -46.53
C SER A 317 -7.27 -18.63 -47.02
N ARG A 318 -7.43 -19.98 -47.09
CA ARG A 318 -6.56 -21.03 -47.65
C ARG A 318 -5.42 -21.51 -46.73
N ASP A 319 -5.06 -22.78 -46.65
CA ASP A 319 -5.24 -23.90 -47.57
C ASP A 319 -5.28 -25.24 -46.81
N VAL A 320 -5.97 -26.20 -47.42
CA VAL A 320 -6.13 -27.58 -46.97
C VAL A 320 -4.91 -28.37 -47.40
N THR A 321 -4.23 -29.07 -46.49
CA THR A 321 -3.38 -30.20 -46.86
C THR A 321 -3.38 -31.26 -45.75
N SER A 322 -4.11 -32.34 -46.01
CA SER A 322 -4.13 -33.60 -45.28
C SER A 322 -2.89 -34.46 -45.63
N PRO A 323 -2.64 -35.56 -44.87
CA PRO A 323 -1.31 -36.04 -44.49
C PRO A 323 -0.79 -37.16 -45.40
N PRO A 324 0.42 -37.68 -45.14
CA PRO A 324 0.76 -39.05 -45.46
C PRO A 324 0.68 -39.96 -44.23
N ASP A 325 -0.15 -41.00 -44.37
CA ASP A 325 0.13 -42.39 -43.95
C ASP A 325 1.60 -42.77 -44.16
N GLU A 326 2.22 -43.49 -43.21
CA GLU A 326 3.08 -44.69 -43.39
C GLU A 326 3.34 -45.29 -41.97
N SER A 327 2.64 -46.36 -41.59
CA SER A 327 3.05 -47.77 -41.73
C SER A 327 4.22 -48.27 -40.85
N SER A 328 3.82 -49.05 -39.83
CA SER A 328 4.27 -50.42 -39.54
C SER A 328 5.63 -50.75 -38.91
N THR A 329 5.57 -51.85 -38.13
CA THR A 329 6.61 -52.73 -37.55
C THR A 329 7.12 -52.33 -36.15
N ALA A 330 7.25 -53.19 -35.13
CA ALA A 330 7.28 -54.65 -35.07
C ALA A 330 6.91 -55.20 -33.67
N THR A 331 6.10 -56.26 -33.69
CA THR A 331 6.12 -57.50 -32.89
C THR A 331 7.33 -57.79 -31.99
N GLY A 332 7.07 -58.15 -30.72
CA GLY A 332 7.99 -58.92 -29.88
C GLY A 332 7.36 -59.36 -28.54
N PRO A 333 7.24 -60.67 -28.22
CA PRO A 333 6.66 -61.17 -26.97
C PRO A 333 7.72 -61.55 -25.91
N PRO A 334 7.37 -61.60 -24.61
CA PRO A 334 8.15 -62.35 -23.64
C PRO A 334 7.39 -63.57 -23.07
N ASP A 335 7.77 -64.77 -23.53
CA ASP A 335 7.80 -66.04 -22.76
C ASP A 335 9.21 -66.13 -22.16
N GLY A 336 9.54 -66.57 -20.95
CA GLY A 336 8.91 -67.14 -19.77
C GLY A 336 10.07 -67.46 -18.77
N PRO A 337 9.82 -67.86 -17.51
CA PRO A 337 10.89 -68.12 -16.53
C PRO A 337 11.29 -69.61 -16.46
N PRO A 338 12.48 -69.93 -15.92
CA PRO A 338 12.71 -71.23 -15.32
C PRO A 338 13.03 -71.19 -13.81
N THR A 339 12.49 -72.22 -13.18
CA THR A 339 12.76 -72.87 -11.87
C THR A 339 14.20 -72.88 -11.39
#